data_AF-A0A1B9E9X4-F1
#
_entry.id   AF-A0A1B9E9X4-F1
#
_cell.length_a   1.000
_cell.length_b   1.000
_cell.length_c   1.000
_cell.angle_alpha   90.00
_cell.angle_beta   90.00
_cell.angle_gamma   90.00
#
_symmetry.space_group_name_H-M   'P 1'
#
loop_
_entity.id
_entity.type
_entity.pdbx_description
1 polymer ?
#
loop_
_entity_poly.entity_id
_entity_poly.type
_entity_poly.pdbx_seq_one_letter_code
_entity_poly.pdbx_strand_id
1 'polypeptide(L)'
;MKRTLFTVVIILLFNFIGTAQQPKGIFGVSNWMYNWTNFKPATTDYNEATDIITGVISKDTKLYKRNTYLLNGIVYVTNNAVLTIEPGTVIRGDQESCGTLVVTKGAKIIAEGNETDPIVFTSNKNTLARRPGDWGGIILLGQAPINKIGGMGYLDFNLNPAMSYYGGEDVGDSSGILKYVRIEYSGRKLNAHKELNGLSMAGVGRKTILDYIQISFSNDDSFECYGGDVNLNNLISYRTTDDDFDFTQGAQANLNNSIAIRHPYSSDISGSRCFEIDSYDKPNNVDFTKKMTKVNANNITLINMEENDQGLVRESIYIKEKSNLSLNNCVISGFSPFILLDEKIEYLSANLARISLNNITVNRCKGKIVSQAEEFNTEINNWYSNDAFAIEYTDIPKKDLFTDVSLRSTPDFRVKVNNLIGRN
;
A
#
# COMPACT_ATOMS: atom_id res chain seq x y z
N MET A 1 -47.56 -59.25 35.55
CA MET A 1 -46.69 -59.11 34.36
C MET A 1 -46.48 -57.63 34.08
N LYS A 2 -45.22 -57.25 33.85
CA LYS A 2 -44.68 -55.88 33.88
C LYS A 2 -45.26 -54.99 32.78
N ARG A 3 -45.64 -53.75 33.13
CA ARG A 3 -45.81 -52.63 32.18
C ARG A 3 -44.48 -51.89 32.10
N THR A 4 -43.82 -51.98 30.96
CA THR A 4 -42.53 -51.33 30.70
C THR A 4 -42.80 -49.91 30.20
N LEU A 5 -42.39 -48.92 31.00
CA LEU A 5 -42.43 -47.50 30.64
C LEU A 5 -41.16 -47.18 29.83
N PHE A 6 -41.31 -46.77 28.58
CA PHE A 6 -40.19 -46.27 27.76
C PHE A 6 -39.99 -44.79 28.08
N THR A 7 -38.88 -44.45 28.72
CA THR A 7 -38.43 -43.06 28.90
C THR A 7 -37.46 -42.73 27.76
N VAL A 8 -37.88 -41.87 26.84
CA VAL A 8 -37.02 -41.30 25.80
C VAL A 8 -36.24 -40.14 26.43
N VAL A 9 -34.92 -40.31 26.56
CA VAL A 9 -34.01 -39.23 26.97
C VAL A 9 -33.55 -38.52 25.69
N ILE A 10 -34.04 -37.30 25.47
CA ILE A 10 -33.55 -36.41 24.41
C ILE A 10 -32.33 -35.67 24.96
N ILE A 11 -31.14 -36.03 24.49
CA ILE A 11 -29.90 -35.29 24.74
C ILE A 11 -29.85 -34.12 23.75
N LEU A 12 -30.10 -32.90 24.24
CA LEU A 12 -29.85 -31.67 23.50
C LEU A 12 -28.35 -31.37 23.52
N LEU A 13 -27.66 -31.72 22.44
CA LEU A 13 -26.30 -31.25 22.15
C LEU A 13 -26.36 -29.78 21.70
N PHE A 14 -26.15 -28.86 22.63
CA PHE A 14 -25.83 -27.47 22.31
C PHE A 14 -24.44 -27.42 21.68
N ASN A 15 -24.37 -27.32 20.35
CA ASN A 15 -23.15 -26.91 19.67
C ASN A 15 -22.95 -25.42 19.92
N PHE A 16 -22.10 -25.08 20.90
CA PHE A 16 -21.47 -23.77 20.94
C PHE A 16 -20.54 -23.67 19.74
N ILE A 17 -21.05 -23.13 18.62
CA ILE A 17 -20.17 -22.55 17.60
C ILE A 17 -19.66 -21.26 18.22
N GLY A 18 -18.56 -21.35 18.96
CA GLY A 18 -17.78 -20.18 19.32
C GLY A 18 -17.40 -19.51 18.01
N THR A 19 -17.93 -18.30 17.76
CA THR A 19 -17.44 -17.46 16.68
C THR A 19 -15.99 -17.15 17.00
N ALA A 20 -15.06 -17.88 16.39
CA ALA A 20 -13.66 -17.49 16.42
C ALA A 20 -13.59 -16.07 15.86
N GLN A 21 -13.25 -15.10 16.71
CA GLN A 21 -13.12 -13.71 16.30
C GLN A 21 -12.09 -13.67 15.17
N GLN A 22 -12.47 -13.12 14.01
CA GLN A 22 -11.55 -12.97 12.89
C GLN A 22 -10.32 -12.19 13.37
N PRO A 23 -9.09 -12.66 13.08
CA PRO A 23 -7.89 -11.96 13.49
C PRO A 23 -7.87 -10.57 12.86
N LYS A 24 -7.63 -9.53 13.68
CA LYS A 24 -7.42 -8.16 13.21
C LYS A 24 -5.99 -8.01 12.66
N GLY A 25 -5.82 -7.10 11.71
CA GLY A 25 -4.57 -6.83 11.03
C GLY A 25 -4.28 -7.88 9.96
N ILE A 26 -3.03 -7.95 9.52
CA ILE A 26 -2.59 -9.00 8.60
C ILE A 26 -2.79 -10.39 9.20
N PHE A 27 -3.11 -11.36 8.35
CA PHE A 27 -3.43 -12.72 8.75
C PHE A 27 -2.83 -13.76 7.80
N GLY A 28 -2.90 -15.03 8.19
CA GLY A 28 -2.39 -16.17 7.45
C GLY A 28 -2.10 -17.33 8.39
N VAL A 29 -2.18 -18.57 7.90
CA VAL A 29 -1.83 -19.77 8.68
C VAL A 29 -0.34 -19.73 9.05
N SER A 30 0.50 -19.35 8.08
CA SER A 30 1.93 -19.06 8.25
C SER A 30 2.23 -17.57 8.05
N ASN A 31 3.46 -17.16 8.37
CA ASN A 31 3.95 -15.83 8.04
C ASN A 31 4.19 -15.73 6.53
N TRP A 32 3.25 -15.12 5.81
CA TRP A 32 3.33 -14.97 4.35
C TRP A 32 4.43 -14.01 3.89
N MET A 33 5.08 -13.28 4.80
CA MET A 33 6.26 -12.45 4.50
C MET A 33 7.55 -13.28 4.44
N TYR A 34 7.52 -14.54 4.88
CA TYR A 34 8.70 -15.41 4.92
C TYR A 34 9.23 -15.72 3.51
N ASN A 35 10.53 -16.01 3.41
CA ASN A 35 11.30 -16.37 2.20
C ASN A 35 11.48 -15.31 1.09
N TRP A 36 10.48 -14.49 0.77
CA TRP A 36 10.56 -13.59 -0.40
C TRP A 36 10.91 -12.14 -0.05
N THR A 37 10.65 -11.70 1.18
CA THR A 37 10.90 -10.33 1.62
C THR A 37 12.36 -10.07 2.00
N ASN A 38 12.74 -8.81 2.07
CA ASN A 38 14.04 -8.36 2.55
C ASN A 38 13.89 -7.14 3.48
N PHE A 39 14.20 -7.30 4.76
CA PHE A 39 14.19 -6.20 5.74
C PHE A 39 15.59 -5.63 6.03
N LYS A 40 16.61 -6.09 5.29
CA LYS A 40 17.99 -5.59 5.37
C LYS A 40 18.60 -5.36 3.97
N PRO A 41 17.92 -4.62 3.07
CA PRO A 41 18.41 -4.42 1.70
C PRO A 41 19.73 -3.62 1.65
N ALA A 42 20.07 -2.88 2.71
CA ALA A 42 21.33 -2.11 2.79
C ALA A 42 22.60 -2.98 2.80
N THR A 43 22.47 -4.22 3.29
CA THR A 43 23.57 -5.21 3.38
C THR A 43 23.41 -6.35 2.39
N THR A 44 22.37 -6.32 1.54
CA THR A 44 22.14 -7.37 0.55
C THR A 44 22.95 -7.09 -0.69
N ASP A 45 23.86 -8.00 -1.03
CA ASP A 45 24.65 -7.88 -2.25
C ASP A 45 23.92 -8.53 -3.42
N TYR A 46 23.96 -7.87 -4.57
CA TYR A 46 23.37 -8.36 -5.82
C TYR A 46 24.44 -8.33 -6.89
N ASN A 47 24.41 -9.29 -7.81
CA ASN A 47 25.37 -9.36 -8.91
C ASN A 47 25.44 -8.02 -9.67
N GLU A 48 26.63 -7.67 -10.17
CA GLU A 48 26.78 -6.53 -11.07
C GLU A 48 26.05 -6.74 -12.39
N ALA A 49 25.67 -5.63 -13.04
CA ALA A 49 24.91 -5.69 -14.29
C ALA A 49 25.74 -6.32 -15.41
N THR A 50 25.16 -7.31 -16.08
CA THR A 50 25.71 -7.97 -17.27
C THR A 50 25.13 -7.40 -18.55
N ASP A 51 23.95 -6.79 -18.47
CA ASP A 51 23.18 -6.27 -19.59
C ASP A 51 22.60 -4.90 -19.24
N ILE A 52 22.33 -4.08 -20.27
CA ILE A 52 21.72 -2.76 -20.11
C ILE A 52 20.37 -2.75 -20.82
N ILE A 53 19.33 -2.30 -20.13
CA ILE A 53 18.03 -1.96 -20.71
C ILE A 53 17.90 -0.44 -20.76
N THR A 54 17.60 0.11 -21.94
CA THR A 54 17.52 1.55 -22.18
C THR A 54 16.56 1.87 -23.32
N GLY A 55 16.03 3.10 -23.37
CA GLY A 55 15.21 3.58 -24.47
C GLY A 55 13.82 2.95 -24.56
N VAL A 56 13.43 2.42 -25.72
CA VAL A 56 12.06 1.96 -25.99
C VAL A 56 12.03 0.47 -26.33
N ILE A 57 11.24 -0.28 -25.57
CA ILE A 57 10.89 -1.69 -25.80
C ILE A 57 9.54 -1.72 -26.53
N SER A 58 9.59 -1.80 -27.87
CA SER A 58 8.40 -1.74 -28.75
C SER A 58 7.93 -3.11 -29.26
N LYS A 59 8.58 -4.20 -28.81
CA LYS A 59 8.25 -5.59 -29.12
C LYS A 59 8.44 -6.43 -27.87
N ASP A 60 7.71 -7.55 -27.81
CA ASP A 60 7.81 -8.50 -26.71
C ASP A 60 9.27 -8.84 -26.42
N THR A 61 9.65 -8.65 -25.16
CA THR A 61 11.03 -8.78 -24.69
C THR A 61 11.03 -9.57 -23.40
N LYS A 62 11.98 -10.50 -23.29
CA LYS A 62 12.14 -11.34 -22.11
C LYS A 62 13.49 -11.10 -21.45
N LEU A 63 13.46 -10.78 -20.15
CA LEU A 63 14.62 -10.70 -19.28
C LEU A 63 14.81 -12.05 -18.58
N TYR A 64 16.04 -12.56 -18.57
CA TYR A 64 16.37 -13.90 -18.10
C TYR A 64 17.09 -13.86 -16.74
N LYS A 65 16.78 -14.81 -15.86
CA LYS A 65 17.35 -14.90 -14.50
C LYS A 65 18.88 -14.98 -14.47
N ARG A 66 19.48 -15.55 -15.52
CA ARG A 66 20.94 -15.71 -15.65
C ARG A 66 21.70 -14.37 -15.75
N ASN A 67 21.00 -13.28 -16.01
CA ASN A 67 21.57 -11.95 -16.20
C ASN A 67 21.13 -11.01 -15.06
N THR A 68 21.92 -9.98 -14.82
CA THR A 68 21.50 -8.79 -14.07
C THR A 68 21.42 -7.62 -15.02
N TYR A 69 20.34 -6.85 -14.94
CA TYR A 69 20.06 -5.75 -15.87
C TYR A 69 20.29 -4.39 -15.22
N LEU A 70 21.01 -3.48 -15.88
CA LEU A 70 21.04 -2.07 -15.54
C LEU A 70 19.92 -1.35 -16.30
N LEU A 71 18.98 -0.74 -15.56
CA LEU A 71 17.95 0.14 -16.09
C LEU A 71 18.52 1.55 -16.23
N ASN A 72 18.94 1.89 -17.45
CA ASN A 72 19.65 3.13 -17.75
C ASN A 72 18.74 4.13 -18.49
N GLY A 73 18.48 5.27 -17.84
CA GLY A 73 17.52 6.28 -18.24
C GLY A 73 16.07 5.82 -18.06
N ILE A 74 15.15 6.57 -18.67
CA ILE A 74 13.74 6.20 -18.69
C ILE A 74 13.52 5.16 -19.81
N VAL A 75 13.04 3.98 -19.43
CA VAL A 75 12.75 2.87 -20.36
C VAL A 75 11.24 2.72 -20.53
N TYR A 76 10.79 2.80 -21.77
CA TYR A 76 9.37 2.70 -22.10
C TYR A 76 9.04 1.34 -22.72
N VAL A 77 8.05 0.63 -22.18
CA VAL A 77 7.42 -0.53 -22.83
C VAL A 77 6.20 -0.02 -23.58
N THR A 78 6.18 -0.17 -24.92
CA THR A 78 5.22 0.50 -25.81
C THR A 78 4.66 -0.43 -26.87
N ASN A 79 3.79 0.09 -27.74
CA ASN A 79 3.28 -0.63 -28.91
C ASN A 79 2.62 -1.97 -28.55
N ASN A 80 1.88 -2.00 -27.43
CA ASN A 80 1.25 -3.19 -26.87
C ASN A 80 2.21 -4.36 -26.58
N ALA A 81 3.52 -4.09 -26.49
CA ALA A 81 4.52 -5.10 -26.18
C ALA A 81 4.37 -5.62 -24.74
N VAL A 82 4.86 -6.84 -24.54
CA VAL A 82 4.96 -7.49 -23.24
C VAL A 82 6.41 -7.59 -22.81
N LEU A 83 6.76 -6.93 -21.70
CA LEU A 83 8.03 -7.15 -21.00
C LEU A 83 7.86 -8.29 -20.01
N THR A 84 8.45 -9.44 -20.29
CA THR A 84 8.44 -10.60 -19.37
C THR A 84 9.76 -10.67 -18.61
N ILE A 85 9.70 -10.89 -17.30
CA ILE A 85 10.87 -10.98 -16.42
C ILE A 85 10.82 -12.33 -15.70
N GLU A 86 11.87 -13.14 -15.86
CA GLU A 86 11.93 -14.44 -15.18
C GLU A 86 12.05 -14.29 -13.65
N PRO A 87 11.48 -15.21 -12.86
CA PRO A 87 11.67 -15.26 -11.41
C PRO A 87 13.14 -15.17 -11.00
N GLY A 88 13.43 -14.41 -9.94
CA GLY A 88 14.78 -14.23 -9.42
C GLY A 88 15.69 -13.29 -10.24
N THR A 89 15.19 -12.67 -11.31
CA THR A 89 15.95 -11.65 -12.06
C THR A 89 16.17 -10.41 -11.19
N VAL A 90 17.38 -9.84 -11.28
CA VAL A 90 17.73 -8.56 -10.65
C VAL A 90 17.81 -7.46 -11.71
N ILE A 91 17.15 -6.34 -11.43
CA ILE A 91 17.16 -5.12 -12.22
C ILE A 91 17.68 -4.00 -11.32
N ARG A 92 18.75 -3.33 -11.75
CA ARG A 92 19.41 -2.24 -11.03
C ARG A 92 19.08 -0.92 -11.70
N GLY A 93 18.30 -0.07 -11.04
CA GLY A 93 18.01 1.30 -11.47
C GLY A 93 19.26 2.17 -11.40
N ASP A 94 19.65 2.77 -12.54
CA ASP A 94 20.82 3.62 -12.59
C ASP A 94 20.59 4.97 -11.90
N GLN A 95 21.45 5.28 -10.93
CA GLN A 95 21.34 6.49 -10.14
C GLN A 95 21.75 7.76 -10.87
N GLU A 96 22.57 7.72 -11.91
CA GLU A 96 22.98 8.95 -12.60
C GLU A 96 21.92 9.40 -13.61
N SER A 97 21.37 8.46 -14.36
CA SER A 97 20.38 8.70 -15.42
C SER A 97 18.92 8.74 -14.95
N CYS A 98 18.66 8.55 -13.65
CA CYS A 98 17.32 8.35 -13.11
C CYS A 98 16.62 7.16 -13.79
N GLY A 99 17.21 5.97 -13.66
CA GLY A 99 16.64 4.74 -14.18
C GLY A 99 15.16 4.61 -13.78
N THR A 100 14.25 4.54 -14.75
CA THR A 100 12.80 4.52 -14.51
C THR A 100 12.14 3.59 -15.51
N LEU A 101 11.27 2.69 -15.06
CA LEU A 101 10.54 1.79 -15.96
C LEU A 101 9.11 2.30 -16.16
N VAL A 102 8.72 2.58 -17.40
CA VAL A 102 7.38 3.04 -17.75
C VAL A 102 6.69 2.03 -18.66
N VAL A 103 5.65 1.38 -18.15
CA VAL A 103 4.78 0.49 -18.94
C VAL A 103 3.61 1.33 -19.45
N THR A 104 3.63 1.63 -20.74
CA THR A 104 2.66 2.56 -21.33
C THR A 104 1.30 1.90 -21.57
N LYS A 105 0.29 2.75 -21.77
CA LYS A 105 -1.09 2.33 -22.09
C LYS A 105 -1.12 1.25 -23.18
N GLY A 106 -1.70 0.10 -22.86
CA GLY A 106 -1.83 -1.07 -23.76
C GLY A 106 -0.65 -2.05 -23.74
N ALA A 107 0.53 -1.62 -23.29
CA ALA A 107 1.67 -2.50 -23.03
C ALA A 107 1.53 -3.20 -21.67
N LYS A 108 2.34 -4.25 -21.45
CA LYS A 108 2.27 -5.07 -20.23
C LYS A 108 3.64 -5.40 -19.67
N ILE A 109 3.69 -5.60 -18.36
CA ILE A 109 4.80 -6.24 -17.66
C ILE A 109 4.33 -7.56 -17.06
N ILE A 110 5.09 -8.62 -17.23
CA ILE A 110 4.89 -9.91 -16.57
C ILE A 110 6.13 -10.17 -15.69
N ALA A 111 6.07 -9.66 -14.46
CA ALA A 111 7.05 -9.86 -13.41
C ALA A 111 6.42 -10.77 -12.33
N GLU A 112 6.33 -12.06 -12.65
CA GLU A 112 5.76 -13.08 -11.76
C GLU A 112 6.90 -13.89 -11.13
N GLY A 113 7.50 -13.34 -10.07
CA GLY A 113 8.42 -14.07 -9.20
C GLY A 113 7.71 -15.16 -8.41
N ASN A 114 8.46 -15.82 -7.53
CA ASN A 114 7.88 -16.77 -6.58
C ASN A 114 8.50 -16.60 -5.19
N GLU A 115 7.95 -17.31 -4.20
CA GLU A 115 8.35 -17.19 -2.80
C GLU A 115 9.87 -17.40 -2.58
N THR A 116 10.52 -18.26 -3.37
CA THR A 116 11.95 -18.57 -3.26
C THR A 116 12.83 -17.76 -4.20
N ASP A 117 12.27 -17.23 -5.29
CA ASP A 117 12.94 -16.46 -6.33
C ASP A 117 12.15 -15.18 -6.63
N PRO A 118 12.09 -14.21 -5.70
CA PRO A 118 11.46 -12.92 -5.96
C PRO A 118 12.24 -12.14 -7.01
N ILE A 119 11.53 -11.39 -7.85
CA ILE A 119 12.16 -10.43 -8.77
C ILE A 119 12.56 -9.18 -7.98
N VAL A 120 13.75 -8.64 -8.24
CA VAL A 120 14.27 -7.49 -7.49
C VAL A 120 14.53 -6.33 -8.43
N PHE A 121 13.94 -5.18 -8.12
CA PHE A 121 14.33 -3.88 -8.62
C PHE A 121 15.03 -3.11 -7.50
N THR A 122 16.27 -2.67 -7.71
CA THR A 122 17.08 -2.04 -6.64
C THR A 122 18.02 -0.98 -7.21
N SER A 123 18.73 -0.26 -6.35
CA SER A 123 19.74 0.74 -6.74
C SER A 123 20.96 0.09 -7.43
N ASN A 124 21.56 0.78 -8.40
CA ASN A 124 22.84 0.35 -8.98
C ASN A 124 24.06 0.63 -8.07
N LYS A 125 23.90 1.37 -6.97
CA LYS A 125 25.01 1.65 -6.04
C LYS A 125 25.43 0.41 -5.25
N ASN A 126 26.71 0.39 -4.89
CA ASN A 126 27.29 -0.61 -3.99
C ASN A 126 26.53 -0.65 -2.64
N THR A 127 26.58 -1.80 -1.98
CA THR A 127 26.07 -1.95 -0.61
C THR A 127 26.61 -0.84 0.30
N LEU A 128 25.82 -0.38 1.27
CA LEU A 128 26.10 0.78 2.15
C LEU A 128 26.07 2.16 1.48
N ALA A 129 26.24 2.26 0.16
CA ALA A 129 26.13 3.53 -0.58
C ALA A 129 24.70 3.80 -1.08
N ARG A 130 23.83 2.80 -1.08
CA ARG A 130 22.42 2.94 -1.51
C ARG A 130 21.65 3.92 -0.63
N ARG A 131 20.84 4.77 -1.25
CA ARG A 131 19.99 5.74 -0.56
C ARG A 131 18.58 5.70 -1.14
N PRO A 132 17.56 6.03 -0.32
CA PRO A 132 16.24 6.33 -0.87
C PRO A 132 16.37 7.29 -2.06
N GLY A 133 15.63 7.03 -3.14
CA GLY A 133 15.60 7.91 -4.32
C GLY A 133 16.81 7.73 -5.24
N ASP A 134 17.55 6.64 -5.12
CA ASP A 134 18.65 6.34 -6.03
C ASP A 134 18.15 6.22 -7.46
N TRP A 135 16.94 5.68 -7.70
CA TRP A 135 16.34 5.54 -9.02
C TRP A 135 14.83 5.88 -9.01
N GLY A 136 14.21 5.92 -10.19
CA GLY A 136 12.88 6.48 -10.37
C GLY A 136 11.69 5.54 -10.12
N GLY A 137 11.88 4.25 -9.89
CA GLY A 137 10.77 3.32 -9.66
C GLY A 137 10.08 2.83 -10.92
N ILE A 138 8.87 2.29 -10.75
CA ILE A 138 8.06 1.68 -11.81
C ILE A 138 6.76 2.47 -11.98
N ILE A 139 6.41 2.78 -13.22
CA ILE A 139 5.17 3.46 -13.60
C ILE A 139 4.35 2.54 -14.50
N LEU A 140 3.11 2.26 -14.09
CA LEU A 140 2.12 1.54 -14.88
C LEU A 140 1.05 2.52 -15.35
N LEU A 141 0.87 2.63 -16.67
CA LEU A 141 -0.14 3.47 -17.30
C LEU A 141 -1.22 2.58 -17.90
N GLY A 142 -2.44 2.67 -17.37
CA GLY A 142 -3.58 1.86 -17.80
C GLY A 142 -4.70 2.65 -18.44
N GLN A 143 -5.81 1.95 -18.70
CA GLN A 143 -6.99 2.44 -19.43
C GLN A 143 -8.26 2.53 -18.58
N ALA A 144 -8.15 2.28 -17.27
CA ALA A 144 -9.28 2.35 -16.37
C ALA A 144 -9.67 3.81 -16.06
N PRO A 145 -10.93 4.06 -15.66
CA PRO A 145 -11.43 5.41 -15.43
C PRO A 145 -10.66 6.20 -14.38
N ILE A 146 -10.57 7.51 -14.63
CA ILE A 146 -10.09 8.52 -13.68
C ILE A 146 -11.13 9.66 -13.60
N ASN A 147 -11.06 10.51 -12.58
CA ASN A 147 -12.01 11.60 -12.41
C ASN A 147 -11.54 12.96 -12.98
N LYS A 148 -10.45 13.00 -13.74
CA LYS A 148 -10.03 14.23 -14.43
C LYS A 148 -10.98 14.59 -15.56
N ILE A 149 -11.14 15.88 -15.82
CA ILE A 149 -11.90 16.39 -16.97
C ILE A 149 -11.38 15.75 -18.26
N GLY A 150 -12.29 15.17 -19.04
CA GLY A 150 -11.95 14.45 -20.28
C GLY A 150 -11.51 12.99 -20.10
N GLY A 151 -11.46 12.48 -18.86
CA GLY A 151 -11.19 11.06 -18.57
C GLY A 151 -9.78 10.57 -18.91
N MET A 152 -8.86 11.49 -19.22
CA MET A 152 -7.46 11.20 -19.54
C MET A 152 -6.52 12.13 -18.77
N GLY A 153 -5.38 11.60 -18.35
CA GLY A 153 -4.34 12.33 -17.63
C GLY A 153 -2.96 12.04 -18.21
N TYR A 154 -1.98 12.82 -17.77
CA TYR A 154 -0.56 12.53 -17.96
C TYR A 154 0.14 12.73 -16.63
N LEU A 155 1.16 11.91 -16.34
CA LEU A 155 2.01 12.08 -15.16
C LEU A 155 3.14 13.04 -15.49
N ASP A 156 3.27 14.10 -14.71
CA ASP A 156 4.21 15.19 -14.98
C ASP A 156 5.59 14.93 -14.34
N PHE A 157 6.25 13.84 -14.74
CA PHE A 157 7.54 13.40 -14.20
C PHE A 157 8.70 13.53 -15.20
N ASN A 158 8.69 14.58 -16.01
CA ASN A 158 9.64 14.76 -17.13
C ASN A 158 9.64 13.57 -18.12
N LEU A 159 8.52 12.84 -18.19
CA LEU A 159 8.32 11.75 -19.13
C LEU A 159 8.08 12.31 -20.54
N ASN A 160 8.32 11.49 -21.57
CA ASN A 160 7.88 11.81 -22.92
C ASN A 160 6.34 11.95 -22.95
N PRO A 161 5.79 13.14 -23.27
CA PRO A 161 4.35 13.38 -23.24
C PRO A 161 3.57 12.44 -24.14
N ALA A 162 4.12 12.03 -25.28
CA ALA A 162 3.46 11.11 -26.21
C ALA A 162 3.30 9.68 -25.67
N MET A 163 4.01 9.34 -24.58
CA MET A 163 4.08 8.00 -24.00
C MET A 163 3.66 7.96 -22.52
N SER A 164 3.18 9.07 -21.95
CA SER A 164 2.86 9.19 -20.51
C SER A 164 1.36 9.37 -20.20
N TYR A 165 0.49 9.19 -21.19
CA TYR A 165 -0.95 9.28 -21.01
C TYR A 165 -1.55 8.02 -20.37
N TYR A 166 -2.54 8.23 -19.50
CA TYR A 166 -3.35 7.17 -18.88
C TYR A 166 -4.82 7.59 -18.79
N GLY A 167 -5.66 6.65 -18.36
CA GLY A 167 -7.09 6.85 -18.24
C GLY A 167 -7.86 6.38 -19.48
N GLY A 168 -9.16 6.22 -19.32
CA GLY A 168 -10.07 5.67 -20.31
C GLY A 168 -11.37 5.23 -19.65
N GLU A 169 -12.04 4.25 -20.23
CA GLU A 169 -13.32 3.74 -19.73
C GLU A 169 -13.26 2.24 -19.39
N ASP A 170 -12.12 1.57 -19.61
CA ASP A 170 -11.99 0.11 -19.40
C ASP A 170 -11.57 -0.22 -17.97
N VAL A 171 -12.55 -0.38 -17.10
CA VAL A 171 -12.33 -0.80 -15.72
C VAL A 171 -11.67 -2.18 -15.63
N GLY A 172 -11.83 -3.02 -16.66
CA GLY A 172 -11.27 -4.36 -16.78
C GLY A 172 -9.92 -4.42 -17.49
N ASP A 173 -9.24 -3.29 -17.68
CA ASP A 173 -7.90 -3.22 -18.26
C ASP A 173 -6.88 -4.01 -17.41
N SER A 174 -5.77 -4.41 -18.04
CA SER A 174 -4.68 -5.12 -17.39
C SER A 174 -3.33 -4.61 -17.88
N SER A 175 -2.57 -3.99 -16.97
CA SER A 175 -1.17 -3.60 -17.18
C SER A 175 -0.19 -4.77 -16.98
N GLY A 176 -0.70 -5.98 -16.67
CA GLY A 176 0.07 -7.21 -16.49
C GLY A 176 0.08 -7.74 -15.06
N ILE A 177 1.24 -8.25 -14.62
CA ILE A 177 1.43 -8.98 -13.36
C ILE A 177 2.70 -8.46 -12.67
N LEU A 178 2.58 -8.03 -11.43
CA LEU A 178 3.67 -7.92 -10.48
C LEU A 178 3.33 -8.84 -9.30
N LYS A 179 4.10 -9.93 -9.17
CA LYS A 179 3.93 -10.90 -8.09
C LYS A 179 5.26 -11.36 -7.52
N TYR A 180 5.41 -11.36 -6.19
CA TYR A 180 6.69 -11.62 -5.50
C TYR A 180 7.80 -10.72 -6.04
N VAL A 181 7.56 -9.41 -5.94
CA VAL A 181 8.46 -8.36 -6.42
C VAL A 181 8.97 -7.53 -5.25
N ARG A 182 10.27 -7.24 -5.24
CA ARG A 182 10.89 -6.27 -4.33
C ARG A 182 11.31 -5.03 -5.11
N ILE A 183 10.92 -3.85 -4.65
CA ILE A 183 11.32 -2.55 -5.17
C ILE A 183 12.07 -1.83 -4.05
N GLU A 184 13.36 -1.61 -4.22
CA GLU A 184 14.23 -1.09 -3.16
C GLU A 184 14.85 0.24 -3.61
N TYR A 185 14.89 1.24 -2.73
CA TYR A 185 15.62 2.50 -2.94
C TYR A 185 15.14 3.35 -4.14
N SER A 186 13.88 3.19 -4.54
CA SER A 186 13.19 4.01 -5.55
C SER A 186 12.82 5.40 -4.99
N GLY A 187 12.08 6.18 -5.76
CA GLY A 187 11.43 7.39 -5.25
C GLY A 187 12.16 8.70 -5.58
N ARG A 188 12.76 8.82 -6.77
CA ARG A 188 13.65 9.95 -7.10
C ARG A 188 12.91 11.31 -7.07
N LYS A 189 13.42 12.25 -6.27
CA LYS A 189 13.06 13.68 -6.36
C LYS A 189 13.66 14.29 -7.65
N LEU A 190 12.82 14.71 -8.58
CA LEU A 190 13.23 15.32 -9.85
C LEU A 190 13.50 16.82 -9.69
N ASN A 191 12.71 17.49 -8.85
CA ASN A 191 12.91 18.86 -8.37
C ASN A 191 12.04 19.09 -7.13
N ALA A 192 11.99 20.33 -6.63
CA ALA A 192 11.26 20.70 -5.41
C ALA A 192 9.73 20.48 -5.45
N HIS A 193 9.15 20.13 -6.59
CA HIS A 193 7.70 19.94 -6.77
C HIS A 193 7.33 18.65 -7.50
N LYS A 194 8.31 17.83 -7.88
CA LYS A 194 8.09 16.63 -8.71
C LYS A 194 8.95 15.50 -8.20
N GLU A 195 8.30 14.46 -7.76
CA GLU A 195 8.90 13.33 -7.07
C GLU A 195 8.29 12.06 -7.67
N LEU A 196 9.15 11.09 -7.97
CA LEU A 196 8.75 9.76 -8.45
C LEU A 196 8.55 8.85 -7.26
N ASN A 197 7.81 7.76 -7.44
CA ASN A 197 7.44 6.82 -6.36
C ASN A 197 8.13 5.46 -6.49
N GLY A 198 7.80 4.53 -5.59
CA GLY A 198 8.16 3.13 -5.77
C GLY A 198 7.39 2.47 -6.90
N LEU A 199 6.07 2.49 -6.80
CA LEU A 199 5.15 2.00 -7.82
C LEU A 199 4.01 2.99 -8.03
N SER A 200 4.06 3.72 -9.15
CA SER A 200 2.98 4.59 -9.60
C SER A 200 2.01 3.81 -10.49
N MET A 201 0.73 3.81 -10.14
CA MET A 201 -0.34 3.09 -10.82
C MET A 201 -1.37 4.09 -11.33
N ALA A 202 -1.25 4.52 -12.59
CA ALA A 202 -2.13 5.53 -13.15
C ALA A 202 -3.13 4.92 -14.12
N GLY A 203 -4.43 5.00 -13.79
CA GLY A 203 -5.50 4.40 -14.56
C GLY A 203 -5.39 2.87 -14.70
N VAL A 204 -4.77 2.18 -13.73
CA VAL A 204 -4.59 0.72 -13.78
C VAL A 204 -5.94 0.03 -13.54
N GLY A 205 -6.27 -0.97 -14.37
CA GLY A 205 -7.53 -1.71 -14.30
C GLY A 205 -7.48 -2.98 -13.46
N ARG A 206 -8.67 -3.50 -13.12
CA ARG A 206 -8.86 -4.51 -12.07
C ARG A 206 -8.32 -5.90 -12.41
N LYS A 207 -7.98 -6.13 -13.68
CA LYS A 207 -7.38 -7.38 -14.16
C LYS A 207 -5.85 -7.35 -14.09
N THR A 208 -5.25 -6.25 -13.65
CA THR A 208 -3.83 -6.21 -13.28
C THR A 208 -3.64 -6.96 -11.98
N ILE A 209 -2.66 -7.87 -11.94
CA ILE A 209 -2.34 -8.65 -10.73
C ILE A 209 -1.23 -7.92 -9.97
N LEU A 210 -1.54 -7.46 -8.77
CA LEU A 210 -0.64 -6.76 -7.85
C LEU A 210 -0.68 -7.48 -6.50
N ASP A 211 0.24 -8.41 -6.30
CA ASP A 211 0.19 -9.37 -5.19
C ASP A 211 1.60 -9.66 -4.65
N TYR A 212 1.82 -9.70 -3.34
CA TYR A 212 3.17 -9.94 -2.77
C TYR A 212 4.23 -8.97 -3.33
N ILE A 213 4.05 -7.67 -3.11
CA ILE A 213 5.01 -6.64 -3.49
C ILE A 213 5.54 -5.99 -2.22
N GLN A 214 6.86 -5.95 -2.09
CA GLN A 214 7.53 -5.20 -1.04
C GLN A 214 8.23 -4.00 -1.66
N ILE A 215 7.91 -2.81 -1.15
CA ILE A 215 8.63 -1.59 -1.48
C ILE A 215 9.37 -1.14 -0.22
N SER A 216 10.66 -0.86 -0.36
CA SER A 216 11.51 -0.49 0.76
C SER A 216 12.37 0.72 0.45
N PHE A 217 12.47 1.62 1.43
CA PHE A 217 13.30 2.82 1.33
C PHE A 217 12.97 3.68 0.09
N SER A 218 11.68 3.81 -0.27
CA SER A 218 11.27 4.81 -1.26
C SER A 218 11.50 6.21 -0.68
N ASN A 219 11.99 7.15 -1.49
CA ASN A 219 12.21 8.55 -1.07
C ASN A 219 11.03 9.49 -1.32
N ASP A 220 9.95 8.90 -1.77
CA ASP A 220 8.61 9.46 -1.91
C ASP A 220 7.64 8.33 -1.54
N ASP A 221 6.44 8.29 -2.09
CA ASP A 221 5.49 7.22 -1.79
C ASP A 221 6.00 5.83 -2.18
N SER A 222 5.52 4.83 -1.44
CA SER A 222 5.72 3.44 -1.84
C SER A 222 4.77 3.07 -2.97
N PHE A 223 3.47 3.16 -2.72
CA PHE A 223 2.42 2.84 -3.69
C PHE A 223 1.54 4.06 -3.91
N GLU A 224 1.47 4.57 -5.14
CA GLU A 224 0.58 5.69 -5.46
C GLU A 224 -0.38 5.33 -6.59
N CYS A 225 -1.67 5.51 -6.33
CA CYS A 225 -2.74 5.24 -7.29
C CYS A 225 -3.35 6.55 -7.83
N TYR A 226 -3.21 6.77 -9.14
CA TYR A 226 -3.85 7.86 -9.86
C TYR A 226 -5.09 7.36 -10.61
N GLY A 227 -6.25 7.41 -9.97
CA GLY A 227 -7.48 6.84 -10.52
C GLY A 227 -7.40 5.32 -10.70
N GLY A 228 -8.21 4.78 -11.61
CA GLY A 228 -8.26 3.34 -11.89
C GLY A 228 -9.17 2.52 -10.96
N ASP A 229 -9.13 1.21 -11.13
CA ASP A 229 -9.83 0.21 -10.31
C ASP A 229 -8.85 -0.91 -9.98
N VAL A 230 -8.23 -0.86 -8.81
CA VAL A 230 -7.08 -1.70 -8.45
C VAL A 230 -7.39 -2.64 -7.30
N ASN A 231 -6.88 -3.88 -7.41
CA ASN A 231 -6.89 -4.86 -6.34
C ASN A 231 -5.44 -5.08 -5.88
N LEU A 232 -5.19 -4.77 -4.62
CA LEU A 232 -3.87 -4.73 -4.00
C LEU A 232 -3.84 -5.75 -2.87
N ASN A 233 -3.02 -6.80 -2.98
CA ASN A 233 -3.01 -7.89 -2.00
C ASN A 233 -1.60 -8.16 -1.49
N ASN A 234 -1.47 -8.38 -0.17
CA ASN A 234 -0.19 -8.77 0.46
C ASN A 234 0.95 -7.77 0.16
N LEU A 235 0.65 -6.47 0.26
CA LEU A 235 1.62 -5.41 0.00
C LEU A 235 2.36 -5.03 1.28
N ILE A 236 3.64 -4.69 1.13
CA ILE A 236 4.50 -4.26 2.23
C ILE A 236 5.16 -2.95 1.82
N SER A 237 4.86 -1.87 2.55
CA SER A 237 5.67 -0.66 2.56
C SER A 237 6.62 -0.70 3.76
N TYR A 238 7.92 -0.53 3.54
CA TYR A 238 8.94 -0.59 4.58
C TYR A 238 9.87 0.62 4.52
N ARG A 239 9.78 1.50 5.54
CA ARG A 239 10.63 2.70 5.68
C ARG A 239 10.58 3.64 4.47
N THR A 240 9.39 3.83 3.95
CA THR A 240 9.06 4.89 2.98
C THR A 240 9.30 6.26 3.59
N THR A 241 9.76 7.21 2.79
CA THR A 241 10.05 8.56 3.25
C THR A 241 8.78 9.38 3.34
N ASP A 242 7.95 9.41 2.29
CA ASP A 242 6.62 10.02 2.34
C ASP A 242 5.52 8.99 2.63
N ASP A 243 4.46 8.87 1.84
CA ASP A 243 3.28 8.09 2.20
C ASP A 243 3.37 6.61 1.78
N ASP A 244 2.96 5.70 2.67
CA ASP A 244 3.08 4.26 2.38
C ASP A 244 2.13 3.85 1.24
N PHE A 245 0.91 4.37 1.25
CA PHE A 245 -0.10 4.20 0.19
C PHE A 245 -0.85 5.52 -0.03
N ASP A 246 -0.73 6.09 -1.21
CA ASP A 246 -1.48 7.28 -1.64
C ASP A 246 -2.50 6.92 -2.73
N PHE A 247 -3.67 7.54 -2.65
CA PHE A 247 -4.79 7.36 -3.55
C PHE A 247 -5.37 8.72 -3.93
N THR A 248 -5.34 9.00 -5.23
CA THR A 248 -5.84 10.24 -5.81
C THR A 248 -6.69 10.01 -7.06
N GLN A 249 -7.23 11.09 -7.61
CA GLN A 249 -7.86 11.15 -8.93
C GLN A 249 -9.00 10.16 -9.17
N GLY A 250 -9.78 9.87 -8.13
CA GLY A 250 -10.95 9.00 -8.21
C GLY A 250 -10.61 7.52 -8.10
N ALA A 251 -9.43 7.16 -7.58
CA ALA A 251 -8.99 5.77 -7.45
C ALA A 251 -10.04 4.91 -6.74
N GLN A 252 -10.37 3.76 -7.32
CA GLN A 252 -11.19 2.74 -6.69
C GLN A 252 -10.27 1.61 -6.26
N ALA A 253 -9.94 1.52 -4.98
CA ALA A 253 -8.92 0.59 -4.48
C ALA A 253 -9.51 -0.42 -3.50
N ASN A 254 -9.18 -1.70 -3.68
CA ASN A 254 -9.37 -2.74 -2.68
C ASN A 254 -7.99 -3.21 -2.20
N LEU A 255 -7.64 -2.88 -0.95
CA LEU A 255 -6.39 -3.26 -0.32
C LEU A 255 -6.65 -4.36 0.70
N ASN A 256 -6.00 -5.51 0.57
CA ASN A 256 -6.23 -6.65 1.46
C ASN A 256 -4.91 -7.22 1.99
N ASN A 257 -4.90 -7.54 3.29
CA ASN A 257 -3.81 -8.26 3.95
C ASN A 257 -2.44 -7.58 3.78
N SER A 258 -2.40 -6.25 3.89
CA SER A 258 -1.21 -5.44 3.62
C SER A 258 -0.71 -4.72 4.87
N ILE A 259 0.56 -4.30 4.84
CA ILE A 259 1.22 -3.64 5.98
C ILE A 259 2.03 -2.41 5.55
N ALA A 260 2.01 -1.39 6.41
CA ALA A 260 2.97 -0.29 6.41
C ALA A 260 3.83 -0.36 7.66
N ILE A 261 5.16 -0.39 7.50
CA ILE A 261 6.13 -0.45 8.59
C ILE A 261 6.99 0.81 8.53
N ARG A 262 6.60 1.81 9.33
CA ARG A 262 7.24 3.11 9.40
C ARG A 262 8.34 3.18 10.46
N HIS A 263 9.26 4.11 10.24
CA HIS A 263 10.30 4.48 11.20
C HIS A 263 10.34 6.01 11.27
N PRO A 264 10.43 6.65 12.46
CA PRO A 264 10.37 8.10 12.56
C PRO A 264 11.46 8.84 11.77
N TYR A 265 12.67 8.30 11.68
CA TYR A 265 13.77 8.85 10.87
C TYR A 265 13.69 8.55 9.36
N SER A 266 12.55 8.04 8.89
CA SER A 266 12.20 7.89 7.47
C SER A 266 10.88 8.64 7.25
N SER A 267 11.00 9.97 7.14
CA SER A 267 9.89 10.91 7.10
C SER A 267 10.24 12.12 6.23
N ASP A 268 9.28 12.61 5.45
CA ASP A 268 9.33 13.89 4.76
C ASP A 268 8.93 15.05 5.69
N ILE A 269 9.29 16.27 5.29
CA ILE A 269 8.94 17.50 5.99
C ILE A 269 7.46 17.88 5.79
N SER A 270 6.89 17.52 4.62
CA SER A 270 5.44 17.64 4.30
C SER A 270 4.60 16.89 5.33
N GLY A 271 5.11 15.73 5.77
CA GLY A 271 4.52 14.89 6.80
C GLY A 271 4.06 13.58 6.22
N SER A 272 4.50 12.51 6.87
CA SER A 272 4.41 11.19 6.26
C SER A 272 3.55 10.25 7.06
N ARG A 273 2.76 9.48 6.33
CA ARG A 273 1.56 8.79 6.78
C ARG A 273 1.55 7.40 6.19
N CYS A 274 0.66 6.56 6.71
CA CYS A 274 0.42 5.29 6.07
C CYS A 274 -0.53 5.43 4.90
N PHE A 275 -1.68 6.07 5.09
CA PHE A 275 -2.59 6.38 4.00
C PHE A 275 -2.74 7.88 3.82
N GLU A 276 -2.56 8.37 2.60
CA GLU A 276 -3.15 9.62 2.12
C GLU A 276 -4.27 9.27 1.14
N ILE A 277 -5.42 9.92 1.32
CA ILE A 277 -6.61 9.65 0.52
C ILE A 277 -7.25 10.95 0.11
N ASP A 278 -7.02 11.35 -1.13
CA ASP A 278 -7.67 12.49 -1.73
C ASP A 278 -8.43 12.13 -3.00
N SER A 279 -9.44 12.91 -3.31
CA SER A 279 -10.20 12.71 -4.54
C SER A 279 -9.58 13.44 -5.72
N TYR A 280 -8.74 14.43 -5.45
CA TYR A 280 -8.11 15.31 -6.42
C TYR A 280 -7.12 16.25 -5.75
N ASP A 281 -6.11 16.69 -6.51
CA ASP A 281 -5.22 17.80 -6.14
C ASP A 281 -5.95 19.16 -6.25
N LYS A 282 -6.52 19.48 -7.43
CA LYS A 282 -7.16 20.78 -7.69
C LYS A 282 -8.59 20.64 -8.21
N PRO A 283 -9.60 21.28 -7.59
CA PRO A 283 -11.00 21.17 -7.98
C PRO A 283 -11.30 21.51 -9.44
N ASN A 284 -10.53 22.43 -10.04
CA ASN A 284 -10.75 22.91 -11.41
C ASN A 284 -10.40 21.88 -12.50
N ASN A 285 -9.71 20.80 -12.16
CA ASN A 285 -9.30 19.75 -13.10
C ASN A 285 -10.16 18.48 -12.98
N VAL A 286 -11.23 18.53 -12.17
CA VAL A 286 -12.03 17.36 -11.78
C VAL A 286 -13.40 17.38 -12.44
N ASP A 287 -13.80 16.24 -12.98
CA ASP A 287 -15.19 15.98 -13.34
C ASP A 287 -15.93 15.41 -12.12
N PHE A 288 -16.66 16.27 -11.42
CA PHE A 288 -17.43 15.90 -10.22
C PHE A 288 -18.60 14.94 -10.49
N THR A 289 -18.91 14.64 -11.76
CA THR A 289 -19.90 13.60 -12.11
C THR A 289 -19.31 12.19 -12.07
N LYS A 290 -17.98 12.06 -12.12
CA LYS A 290 -17.26 10.80 -12.02
C LYS A 290 -17.10 10.37 -10.55
N LYS A 291 -16.68 9.13 -10.34
CA LYS A 291 -16.45 8.59 -9.00
C LYS A 291 -15.30 9.33 -8.30
N MET A 292 -15.52 9.67 -7.04
CA MET A 292 -14.47 10.17 -6.13
C MET A 292 -13.66 8.99 -5.58
N THR A 293 -12.50 9.28 -4.98
CA THR A 293 -11.60 8.24 -4.47
C THR A 293 -12.32 7.42 -3.40
N LYS A 294 -12.18 6.10 -3.50
CA LYS A 294 -12.75 5.13 -2.58
C LYS A 294 -11.73 4.03 -2.31
N VAL A 295 -11.34 3.89 -1.05
CA VAL A 295 -10.43 2.86 -0.56
C VAL A 295 -11.20 1.91 0.36
N ASN A 296 -11.25 0.63 0.01
CA ASN A 296 -11.71 -0.44 0.89
C ASN A 296 -10.47 -1.21 1.37
N ALA A 297 -10.12 -1.08 2.65
CA ALA A 297 -8.96 -1.71 3.23
C ALA A 297 -9.39 -2.78 4.26
N ASN A 298 -9.02 -4.04 4.02
CA ASN A 298 -9.37 -5.16 4.88
C ASN A 298 -8.11 -5.86 5.39
N ASN A 299 -8.08 -6.17 6.69
CA ASN A 299 -6.97 -6.90 7.32
C ASN A 299 -5.63 -6.16 7.16
N ILE A 300 -5.62 -4.86 7.52
CA ILE A 300 -4.44 -4.00 7.38
C ILE A 300 -3.73 -3.84 8.71
N THR A 301 -2.40 -3.92 8.70
CA THR A 301 -1.57 -3.50 9.84
C THR A 301 -0.83 -2.21 9.48
N LEU A 302 -0.98 -1.16 10.27
CA LEU A 302 -0.21 0.08 10.18
C LEU A 302 0.64 0.18 11.45
N ILE A 303 1.95 0.27 11.33
CA ILE A 303 2.82 0.30 12.50
C ILE A 303 3.95 1.32 12.34
N ASN A 304 4.15 2.14 13.37
CA ASN A 304 5.38 2.89 13.55
C ASN A 304 6.28 2.19 14.57
N MET A 305 7.49 1.81 14.15
CA MET A 305 8.35 0.94 14.96
C MET A 305 8.86 1.61 16.24
N GLU A 306 9.08 2.92 16.21
CA GLU A 306 9.60 3.68 17.34
C GLU A 306 8.63 4.79 17.75
N GLU A 307 8.58 5.04 19.05
CA GLU A 307 7.98 6.26 19.55
C GLU A 307 9.01 7.39 19.45
N ASN A 308 8.53 8.56 19.09
CA ASN A 308 9.37 9.73 18.95
C ASN A 308 8.57 10.97 19.37
N ASP A 309 9.18 11.80 20.20
CA ASP A 309 8.60 13.07 20.67
C ASP A 309 9.17 14.29 19.91
N GLN A 310 9.94 14.06 18.84
CA GLN A 310 10.54 15.10 18.00
C GLN A 310 9.60 15.54 16.85
N GLY A 311 8.34 15.12 16.86
CA GLY A 311 7.35 15.47 15.84
C GLY A 311 7.46 14.69 14.52
N LEU A 312 8.31 13.66 14.48
CA LEU A 312 8.52 12.81 13.29
C LEU A 312 7.45 11.72 13.14
N VAL A 313 6.71 11.42 14.22
CA VAL A 313 5.56 10.51 14.21
C VAL A 313 4.30 11.35 14.08
N ARG A 314 3.61 11.22 12.94
CA ARG A 314 2.38 11.96 12.62
C ARG A 314 1.15 11.03 12.62
N GLU A 315 0.05 11.49 12.03
CA GLU A 315 -1.16 10.70 11.78
C GLU A 315 -0.88 9.41 11.01
N SER A 316 -1.67 8.37 11.28
CA SER A 316 -1.57 7.14 10.47
C SER A 316 -2.27 7.26 9.12
N ILE A 317 -3.39 7.98 9.09
CA ILE A 317 -4.26 8.11 7.92
C ILE A 317 -4.70 9.57 7.82
N TYR A 318 -4.57 10.16 6.63
CA TYR A 318 -5.11 11.47 6.30
C TYR A 318 -6.14 11.35 5.18
N ILE A 319 -7.29 12.00 5.37
CA ILE A 319 -8.42 11.94 4.46
C ILE A 319 -8.82 13.35 4.05
N LYS A 320 -8.78 13.64 2.76
CA LYS A 320 -9.27 14.90 2.19
C LYS A 320 -10.74 14.84 1.80
N GLU A 321 -11.34 16.00 1.57
CA GLU A 321 -12.75 16.13 1.23
C GLU A 321 -13.19 15.21 0.07
N LYS A 322 -14.45 14.75 0.15
CA LYS A 322 -15.12 13.88 -0.85
C LYS A 322 -14.52 12.48 -1.05
N SER A 323 -13.41 12.17 -0.39
CA SER A 323 -12.84 10.83 -0.32
C SER A 323 -13.66 9.87 0.55
N ASN A 324 -13.54 8.58 0.28
CA ASN A 324 -14.27 7.52 0.98
C ASN A 324 -13.27 6.47 1.46
N LEU A 325 -13.40 6.05 2.72
CA LEU A 325 -12.56 5.04 3.34
C LEU A 325 -13.44 4.00 4.03
N SER A 326 -13.16 2.72 3.80
CA SER A 326 -13.65 1.64 4.65
C SER A 326 -12.47 0.87 5.22
N LEU A 327 -12.38 0.78 6.54
CA LEU A 327 -11.41 -0.06 7.25
C LEU A 327 -12.15 -1.20 7.94
N ASN A 328 -11.74 -2.44 7.67
CA ASN A 328 -12.30 -3.63 8.31
C ASN A 328 -11.19 -4.54 8.84
N ASN A 329 -11.29 -4.96 10.10
CA ASN A 329 -10.34 -5.86 10.75
C ASN A 329 -8.90 -5.30 10.73
N CYS A 330 -8.69 -4.04 11.06
CA CYS A 330 -7.36 -3.41 10.97
C CYS A 330 -6.71 -3.19 12.34
N VAL A 331 -5.38 -3.12 12.35
CA VAL A 331 -4.56 -2.78 13.53
C VAL A 331 -3.70 -1.59 13.19
N ILE A 332 -3.80 -0.53 13.97
CA ILE A 332 -3.00 0.69 13.82
C ILE A 332 -2.20 0.87 15.10
N SER A 333 -0.88 1.04 15.01
CA SER A 333 -0.06 1.17 16.22
C SER A 333 1.08 2.18 16.16
N GLY A 334 1.13 3.05 17.17
CA GLY A 334 2.28 3.93 17.43
C GLY A 334 2.28 5.25 16.68
N PHE A 335 1.11 5.82 16.38
CA PHE A 335 0.99 7.09 15.65
C PHE A 335 0.61 8.25 16.57
N SER A 336 0.66 9.48 16.06
CA SER A 336 0.15 10.64 16.80
C SER A 336 -1.38 10.55 16.89
N PRO A 337 -2.21 11.00 15.94
CA PRO A 337 -3.60 10.54 15.87
C PRO A 337 -3.76 9.27 15.02
N PHE A 338 -4.87 8.57 15.24
CA PHE A 338 -5.31 7.47 14.37
C PHE A 338 -5.69 8.01 12.98
N ILE A 339 -6.62 8.97 12.89
CA ILE A 339 -7.04 9.56 11.61
C ILE A 339 -7.00 11.09 11.75
N LEU A 340 -6.47 11.77 10.74
CA LEU A 340 -6.60 13.20 10.53
C LEU A 340 -7.58 13.47 9.37
N LEU A 341 -8.55 14.33 9.59
CA LEU A 341 -9.46 14.84 8.57
C LEU A 341 -9.02 16.21 8.10
N ASP A 342 -9.05 16.43 6.79
CA ASP A 342 -8.80 17.73 6.18
C ASP A 342 -9.79 18.80 6.65
N GLU A 343 -9.33 20.04 6.74
CA GLU A 343 -10.13 21.19 7.21
C GLU A 343 -11.45 21.39 6.45
N LYS A 344 -11.52 20.94 5.19
CA LYS A 344 -12.73 21.07 4.36
C LYS A 344 -13.79 20.01 4.65
N ILE A 345 -13.48 19.02 5.50
CA ILE A 345 -14.45 18.03 5.96
C ILE A 345 -15.23 18.62 7.14
N GLU A 346 -16.32 19.32 6.82
CA GLU A 346 -17.26 19.84 7.82
C GLU A 346 -17.93 18.70 8.62
N TYR A 347 -18.28 18.99 9.89
CA TYR A 347 -19.07 18.10 10.75
C TYR A 347 -20.52 17.96 10.25
N LEU A 348 -20.70 17.13 9.22
CA LEU A 348 -21.98 16.74 8.66
C LEU A 348 -22.04 15.21 8.60
N SER A 349 -23.19 14.63 8.98
CA SER A 349 -23.37 13.17 8.98
C SER A 349 -23.09 12.55 7.60
N ALA A 350 -23.41 13.26 6.51
CA ALA A 350 -23.12 12.82 5.15
C ALA A 350 -21.61 12.77 4.82
N ASN A 351 -20.80 13.63 5.44
CA ASN A 351 -19.34 13.62 5.29
C ASN A 351 -18.73 12.49 6.13
N LEU A 352 -19.13 12.37 7.39
CA LEU A 352 -18.61 11.33 8.29
C LEU A 352 -19.02 9.92 7.84
N ALA A 353 -20.21 9.75 7.25
CA ALA A 353 -20.66 8.46 6.70
C ALA A 353 -19.79 7.94 5.53
N ARG A 354 -18.90 8.76 4.95
CA ARG A 354 -17.93 8.32 3.94
C ARG A 354 -16.78 7.51 4.53
N ILE A 355 -16.62 7.56 5.86
CA ILE A 355 -15.59 6.86 6.60
C ILE A 355 -16.29 5.76 7.42
N SER A 356 -16.10 4.52 6.98
CA SER A 356 -16.64 3.33 7.62
C SER A 356 -15.51 2.61 8.34
N LEU A 357 -15.67 2.40 9.65
CA LEU A 357 -14.70 1.73 10.50
C LEU A 357 -15.39 0.52 11.13
N ASN A 358 -14.73 -0.63 11.12
CA ASN A 358 -15.29 -1.84 11.70
C ASN A 358 -14.17 -2.76 12.20
N ASN A 359 -14.29 -3.18 13.46
CA ASN A 359 -13.37 -4.12 14.11
C ASN A 359 -11.90 -3.66 14.05
N ILE A 360 -11.63 -2.46 14.58
CA ILE A 360 -10.32 -1.80 14.53
C ILE A 360 -9.64 -1.87 15.89
N THR A 361 -8.34 -2.14 15.94
CA THR A 361 -7.52 -1.93 17.13
C THR A 361 -6.59 -0.74 16.91
N VAL A 362 -6.73 0.29 17.75
CA VAL A 362 -5.89 1.49 17.79
C VAL A 362 -4.99 1.40 19.01
N ASN A 363 -3.73 1.01 18.80
CA ASN A 363 -2.80 0.68 19.87
C ASN A 363 -1.69 1.72 20.01
N ARG A 364 -1.56 2.36 21.17
CA ARG A 364 -0.51 3.37 21.43
C ARG A 364 -0.53 4.55 20.45
N CYS A 365 -1.73 4.99 20.05
CA CYS A 365 -1.89 6.27 19.36
C CYS A 365 -2.17 7.37 20.40
N LYS A 366 -1.53 8.53 20.27
CA LYS A 366 -1.72 9.68 21.19
C LYS A 366 -3.07 10.37 21.01
N GLY A 367 -3.69 10.24 19.83
CA GLY A 367 -4.98 10.82 19.46
C GLY A 367 -5.89 9.82 18.77
N LYS A 368 -7.19 10.12 18.79
CA LYS A 368 -8.25 9.35 18.13
C LYS A 368 -8.41 9.81 16.67
N ILE A 369 -9.63 10.14 16.28
CA ILE A 369 -9.96 10.78 15.00
C ILE A 369 -10.05 12.27 15.28
N VAL A 370 -9.27 13.06 14.55
CA VAL A 370 -9.17 14.51 14.70
C VAL A 370 -9.32 15.20 13.35
N SER A 371 -9.68 16.48 13.37
CA SER A 371 -9.78 17.35 12.22
C SER A 371 -8.76 18.48 12.32
N GLN A 372 -8.28 18.97 11.17
CA GLN A 372 -7.53 20.23 11.10
C GLN A 372 -8.41 21.43 11.52
N ALA A 373 -9.73 21.35 11.34
CA ALA A 373 -10.69 22.25 11.98
C ALA A 373 -10.96 21.75 13.41
N GLU A 374 -10.06 22.12 14.34
CA GLU A 374 -9.99 21.57 15.69
C GLU A 374 -11.30 21.72 16.48
N GLU A 375 -12.13 22.73 16.15
CA GLU A 375 -13.43 22.97 16.76
C GLU A 375 -14.41 21.79 16.59
N PHE A 376 -14.24 20.94 15.57
CA PHE A 376 -15.10 19.78 15.32
C PHE A 376 -14.64 18.50 16.02
N ASN A 377 -13.49 18.53 16.72
CA ASN A 377 -12.89 17.33 17.29
C ASN A 377 -13.81 16.61 18.29
N THR A 378 -14.55 17.36 19.10
CA THR A 378 -15.44 16.76 20.12
C THR A 378 -16.58 15.98 19.46
N GLU A 379 -17.23 16.61 18.49
CA GLU A 379 -18.37 16.09 17.74
C GLU A 379 -17.98 14.87 16.89
N ILE A 380 -16.83 14.94 16.21
CA ILE A 380 -16.26 13.83 15.43
C ILE A 380 -15.99 12.63 16.35
N ASN A 381 -15.35 12.86 17.50
CA ASN A 381 -15.07 11.79 18.45
C ASN A 381 -16.35 11.18 19.04
N ASN A 382 -17.39 11.98 19.25
CA ASN A 382 -18.69 11.49 19.69
C ASN A 382 -19.34 10.59 18.63
N TRP A 383 -19.29 10.96 17.35
CA TRP A 383 -19.82 10.16 16.25
C TRP A 383 -19.19 8.76 16.19
N TYR A 384 -17.86 8.67 16.22
CA TYR A 384 -17.15 7.39 16.12
C TYR A 384 -17.00 6.62 17.44
N SER A 385 -17.56 7.13 18.54
CA SER A 385 -17.59 6.40 19.81
C SER A 385 -18.70 5.33 19.87
N ASN A 386 -19.58 5.29 18.86
CA ASN A 386 -20.64 4.29 18.75
C ASN A 386 -20.06 2.86 18.58
N ASP A 387 -20.55 1.90 19.37
CA ASP A 387 -20.15 0.48 19.34
C ASP A 387 -20.27 -0.16 17.95
N ALA A 388 -21.13 0.36 17.07
CA ALA A 388 -21.26 -0.08 15.68
C ALA A 388 -19.96 0.05 14.87
N PHE A 389 -19.06 0.96 15.25
CA PHE A 389 -17.74 1.10 14.61
C PHE A 389 -16.71 0.10 15.16
N ALA A 390 -16.98 -0.51 16.33
CA ALA A 390 -16.13 -1.50 16.98
C ALA A 390 -14.62 -1.12 17.01
N ILE A 391 -14.33 0.10 17.49
CA ILE A 391 -12.96 0.62 17.65
C ILE A 391 -12.47 0.36 19.07
N GLU A 392 -11.41 -0.43 19.19
CA GLU A 392 -10.76 -0.75 20.45
C GLU A 392 -9.48 0.07 20.62
N TYR A 393 -9.38 0.84 21.70
CA TYR A 393 -8.19 1.61 22.04
C TYR A 393 -7.36 0.86 23.10
N THR A 394 -6.08 0.64 22.81
CA THR A 394 -5.18 -0.14 23.69
C THR A 394 -3.82 0.53 23.87
N ASP A 395 -3.08 0.11 24.89
CA ASP A 395 -1.70 0.56 25.17
C ASP A 395 -0.75 -0.65 25.36
N ILE A 396 -0.92 -1.67 24.51
CA ILE A 396 -0.17 -2.92 24.58
C ILE A 396 1.21 -2.70 23.93
N PRO A 397 2.32 -3.08 24.58
CA PRO A 397 3.64 -3.03 23.95
C PRO A 397 3.66 -3.84 22.65
N LYS A 398 4.28 -3.33 21.58
CA LYS A 398 4.27 -3.95 20.24
C LYS A 398 4.75 -5.41 20.25
N LYS A 399 5.78 -5.71 21.05
CA LYS A 399 6.31 -7.09 21.26
C LYS A 399 5.29 -8.05 21.86
N ASP A 400 4.31 -7.52 22.61
CA ASP A 400 3.27 -8.29 23.26
C ASP A 400 2.05 -8.36 22.35
N LEU A 401 1.78 -7.34 21.53
CA LEU A 401 0.69 -7.33 20.55
C LEU A 401 0.94 -8.28 19.36
N PHE A 402 2.12 -8.25 18.78
CA PHE A 402 2.48 -9.00 17.56
C PHE A 402 3.32 -10.23 17.85
N THR A 403 3.32 -11.17 16.90
CA THR A 403 4.05 -12.45 17.00
C THR A 403 5.56 -12.23 17.15
N ASP A 404 6.18 -11.49 16.23
CA ASP A 404 7.59 -11.06 16.30
C ASP A 404 7.79 -9.73 15.56
N VAL A 405 8.21 -8.69 16.26
CA VAL A 405 8.49 -7.36 15.66
C VAL A 405 9.96 -7.16 15.28
N SER A 406 10.80 -8.17 15.51
CA SER A 406 12.24 -8.09 15.28
C SER A 406 12.57 -8.00 13.79
N LEU A 407 13.24 -6.92 13.39
CA LEU A 407 13.82 -6.75 12.05
C LEU A 407 15.20 -7.45 11.91
N ARG A 408 15.63 -8.24 12.91
CA ARG A 408 16.87 -9.04 12.80
C ARG A 408 16.71 -10.23 11.85
N SER A 409 15.47 -10.70 11.68
CA SER A 409 15.02 -11.74 10.75
C SER A 409 13.79 -11.21 10.01
N THR A 410 13.08 -12.07 9.27
CA THR A 410 11.74 -11.74 8.77
C THR A 410 10.80 -11.55 9.98
N PRO A 411 10.22 -10.36 10.18
CA PRO A 411 9.26 -10.10 11.24
C PRO A 411 7.92 -10.79 10.95
N ASP A 412 7.10 -10.92 11.98
CA ASP A 412 5.75 -11.46 11.95
C ASP A 412 4.79 -10.54 12.70
N PHE A 413 4.14 -9.64 11.95
CA PHE A 413 3.19 -8.66 12.47
C PHE A 413 1.75 -9.18 12.56
N ARG A 414 1.53 -10.50 12.56
CA ARG A 414 0.23 -11.08 12.92
C ARG A 414 -0.03 -10.87 14.41
N VAL A 415 -1.23 -10.43 14.77
CA VAL A 415 -1.63 -10.22 16.17
C VAL A 415 -1.66 -11.54 16.93
N LYS A 416 -1.14 -11.56 18.17
CA LYS A 416 -1.21 -12.72 19.06
C LYS A 416 -2.64 -12.95 19.53
N VAL A 417 -3.14 -14.16 19.31
CA VAL A 417 -4.52 -14.58 19.63
C VAL A 417 -4.86 -14.44 21.13
N ASN A 418 -3.87 -14.56 22.03
CA ASN A 418 -4.11 -14.54 23.48
C ASN A 418 -4.44 -13.15 24.07
N ASN A 419 -4.23 -12.06 23.33
CA ASN A 419 -4.49 -10.70 23.84
C ASN A 419 -5.96 -10.27 23.72
N LEU A 420 -6.79 -11.04 23.01
CA LEU A 420 -8.21 -10.73 22.79
C LEU A 420 -9.14 -11.42 23.79
N ILE A 421 -8.63 -12.34 24.63
CA ILE A 421 -9.44 -13.17 25.56
C ILE A 421 -9.42 -12.61 27.00
N GLY A 422 -8.62 -11.58 27.28
CA GLY A 422 -8.32 -11.13 28.65
C GLY A 422 -9.22 -10.04 29.25
N ARG A 423 -10.26 -9.55 28.56
CA ARG A 423 -11.11 -8.46 29.07
C ARG A 423 -12.58 -8.66 28.68
N ASN A 424 -13.26 -9.54 29.42
CA ASN A 424 -14.71 -9.44 29.66
C ASN A 424 -14.93 -8.92 31.07
#